data_AF-A0A8J6MK17-F1
#
_entry.id   AF-A0A8J6MK17-F1
#
_cell.length_a   1.000
_cell.length_b   1.000
_cell.length_c   1.000
_cell.angle_alpha   90.00
_cell.angle_beta   90.00
_cell.angle_gamma   90.00
#
_symmetry.space_group_name_H-M   'P 1'
#
loop_
_entity.id
_entity.type
_entity.pdbx_description
1 polymer ?
#
loop_
_entity_poly.entity_id
_entity_poly.type
_entity_poly.pdbx_seq_one_letter_code
_entity_poly.pdbx_strand_id
1 'polypeptide(L)'
;MGPNPYASPGGKVISGQVVNYSSLQDNSISLSQAAAIFENKTTSIITDGPVRTVEIMKLNPESIAHPYYIKSVDVRSTRFVKGLSTGYVYGQIPLAAPVPGAMQLLVKEAGDPSYSTNFGTAATPLKAGSYTFELLGAGIVYYGVVETGGTKNVLGLTNGEVTHQQNNINASLGLIGITPAISLGNTETVTTTSPAPYFTQDLKENITPTTCGFDVVSGISMSAGGGTITVGGGVMTMTANAYLVGVDGTADETTAFSVQMFIAPNVVNVASSGDLAALGPLNTNSCSNKCDTHPMSTMDNTPSNQPTLDAYLAGARTGDLQTFDINDTSTAQLQSQGFKGRMCDSWQKYSQYIYTMTGKDQPAAESDPNWAQIHEDALHLKEFVAYAEPYCERKTVGYRSADVCGCFDSQTQIQMANGTLKAISDIRADDVVWNPKTQTAHRVTEVIAGPEAPDMFEIQSGSRTVLVTQFHPFLTDRGLIIATELRQGDILIDGQSTSRVVSIVTKEADKNNLPVVWNLVLEGESNDDHYVNANGIMTGDLYLQRLIAPTKK
;
A
#
# COMPACT_ATOMS: atom_id res chain seq x y z
N MET A 1 -45.36 -38.37 -9.16
CA MET A 1 -43.89 -38.31 -9.14
C MET A 1 -43.51 -36.83 -9.15
N GLY A 2 -43.23 -36.27 -7.98
CA GLY A 2 -42.79 -34.86 -7.88
C GLY A 2 -41.35 -34.70 -8.36
N PRO A 3 -40.94 -33.50 -8.80
CA PRO A 3 -39.57 -33.25 -9.23
C PRO A 3 -38.60 -33.43 -8.06
N ASN A 4 -37.50 -34.13 -8.32
CA ASN A 4 -36.39 -34.36 -7.41
C ASN A 4 -35.76 -33.01 -7.01
N PRO A 5 -35.77 -32.60 -5.72
CA PRO A 5 -35.28 -31.29 -5.29
C PRO A 5 -33.74 -31.16 -5.30
N TYR A 6 -33.00 -32.16 -5.80
CA TYR A 6 -31.54 -32.10 -5.92
C TYR A 6 -31.10 -31.93 -7.38
N ALA A 7 -31.45 -30.77 -7.95
CA ALA A 7 -30.73 -30.28 -9.13
C ALA A 7 -29.35 -29.78 -8.67
N SER A 8 -28.31 -30.51 -9.08
CA SER A 8 -26.89 -30.31 -8.75
C SER A 8 -26.41 -28.88 -9.04
N PRO A 9 -25.96 -28.11 -8.02
CA PRO A 9 -25.28 -26.85 -8.23
C PRO A 9 -23.80 -27.10 -8.55
N GLY A 10 -23.42 -26.92 -9.81
CA GLY A 10 -22.22 -26.19 -10.27
C GLY A 10 -20.81 -26.51 -9.74
N GLY A 11 -20.58 -27.53 -8.92
CA GLY A 11 -19.23 -27.94 -8.50
C GLY A 11 -18.58 -28.82 -9.56
N LYS A 12 -17.36 -28.50 -10.00
CA LYS A 12 -16.58 -29.36 -10.89
C LYS A 12 -16.38 -30.71 -10.18
N VAL A 13 -17.09 -31.74 -10.64
CA VAL A 13 -17.05 -33.09 -10.06
C VAL A 13 -15.65 -33.66 -10.28
N ILE A 14 -14.84 -33.75 -9.24
CA ILE A 14 -13.62 -34.57 -9.25
C ILE A 14 -14.07 -36.01 -9.02
N SER A 15 -14.68 -36.62 -10.03
CA SER A 15 -14.97 -38.06 -10.00
C SER A 15 -13.64 -38.80 -10.10
N GLY A 16 -13.36 -39.70 -9.15
CA GLY A 16 -12.30 -40.67 -9.39
C GLY A 16 -11.83 -41.48 -8.19
N GLN A 17 -11.79 -40.91 -6.98
CA GLN A 17 -11.23 -41.64 -5.84
C GLN A 17 -12.31 -42.47 -5.14
N VAL A 18 -12.28 -43.77 -5.41
CA VAL A 18 -13.13 -44.78 -4.78
C VAL A 18 -12.30 -45.50 -3.72
N VAL A 19 -12.77 -45.47 -2.48
CA VAL A 19 -12.14 -46.18 -1.36
C VAL A 19 -13.08 -47.28 -0.87
N ASN A 20 -12.58 -48.51 -0.85
CA ASN A 20 -13.31 -49.67 -0.35
C ASN A 20 -12.86 -49.99 1.07
N TYR A 21 -13.81 -50.12 2.00
CA TYR A 21 -13.52 -50.49 3.39
C TYR A 21 -14.64 -51.37 3.97
N SER A 22 -14.31 -52.23 4.93
CA SER A 22 -15.30 -52.99 5.69
C SER A 22 -16.01 -52.09 6.69
N SER A 23 -17.28 -52.39 6.98
CA SER A 23 -18.05 -51.72 8.03
C SER A 23 -17.27 -51.60 9.35
N LEU A 24 -17.02 -50.37 9.79
CA LEU A 24 -16.33 -50.06 11.04
C LEU A 24 -17.36 -49.87 12.17
N GLN A 25 -17.05 -50.32 13.38
CA GLN A 25 -17.73 -49.82 14.58
C GLN A 25 -17.12 -48.46 14.97
N ASP A 26 -17.87 -47.63 15.70
CA ASP A 26 -17.35 -46.36 16.21
C ASP A 26 -16.02 -46.59 16.96
N ASN A 27 -15.01 -45.78 16.64
CA ASN A 27 -13.65 -45.85 17.21
C ASN A 27 -12.88 -47.18 16.98
N SER A 28 -13.31 -48.03 16.04
CA SER A 28 -12.65 -49.32 15.78
C SER A 28 -11.33 -49.25 15.00
N ILE A 29 -10.97 -48.07 14.46
CA ILE A 29 -9.67 -47.84 13.80
C ILE A 29 -9.04 -46.55 14.30
N SER A 30 -7.72 -46.55 14.36
CA SER A 30 -6.93 -45.34 14.63
C SER A 30 -6.87 -44.41 13.41
N LEU A 31 -6.57 -43.14 13.64
CA LEU A 31 -6.41 -42.13 12.58
C LEU A 31 -5.32 -42.52 11.55
N SER A 32 -4.24 -43.16 12.01
CA SER A 32 -3.16 -43.65 11.13
C SER A 32 -3.59 -44.84 10.27
N GLN A 33 -4.44 -45.73 10.78
CA GLN A 33 -5.04 -46.82 9.99
C GLN A 33 -6.04 -46.29 8.96
N ALA A 34 -6.82 -45.27 9.32
CA ALA A 34 -7.70 -44.58 8.38
C ALA A 34 -6.88 -43.95 7.25
N ALA A 35 -5.83 -43.18 7.58
CA ALA A 35 -4.94 -42.56 6.60
C ALA A 35 -4.32 -43.60 5.64
N ALA A 36 -3.84 -44.74 6.16
CA ALA A 36 -3.27 -45.81 5.34
C ALA A 36 -4.27 -46.43 4.34
N ILE A 37 -5.57 -46.49 4.69
CA ILE A 37 -6.63 -46.90 3.77
C ILE A 37 -6.82 -45.85 2.66
N PHE A 38 -6.92 -44.57 3.00
CA PHE A 38 -7.16 -43.49 2.04
C PHE A 38 -5.96 -43.23 1.11
N GLU A 39 -4.73 -43.50 1.58
CA GLU A 39 -3.49 -43.46 0.78
C GLU A 39 -3.28 -44.71 -0.09
N ASN A 40 -4.22 -45.66 -0.09
CA ASN A 40 -4.13 -46.93 -0.80
C ASN A 40 -2.92 -47.80 -0.38
N LYS A 41 -2.33 -47.54 0.80
CA LYS A 41 -1.18 -48.27 1.34
C LYS A 41 -1.57 -49.62 1.95
N THR A 42 -2.84 -49.76 2.37
CA THR A 42 -3.39 -51.02 2.87
C THR A 42 -4.79 -51.24 2.31
N THR A 43 -5.00 -52.35 1.59
CA THR A 43 -6.29 -52.71 0.98
C THR A 43 -7.21 -53.51 1.91
N SER A 44 -6.80 -53.76 3.17
CA SER A 44 -7.47 -54.76 4.01
C SER A 44 -7.29 -54.50 5.50
N ILE A 45 -8.25 -53.81 6.11
CA ILE A 45 -8.63 -54.13 7.50
C ILE A 45 -9.75 -55.16 7.34
N ILE A 46 -9.38 -56.45 7.29
CA ILE A 46 -10.35 -57.54 7.17
C ILE A 46 -11.11 -57.61 8.49
N THR A 47 -12.26 -56.96 8.53
CA THR A 47 -13.37 -57.37 9.39
C THR A 47 -14.39 -58.05 8.49
N ASP A 48 -15.02 -59.14 8.97
CA ASP A 48 -16.03 -59.97 8.28
C ASP A 48 -17.34 -59.23 7.92
N GLY A 49 -17.28 -57.92 7.70
CA GLY A 49 -18.39 -57.05 7.34
C GLY A 49 -18.57 -56.87 5.84
N PRO A 50 -19.77 -56.45 5.40
CA PRO A 50 -20.01 -56.10 4.00
C PRO A 50 -19.12 -54.91 3.59
N VAL A 51 -18.48 -55.04 2.43
CA VAL A 51 -17.67 -53.97 1.81
C VAL A 51 -18.57 -52.77 1.53
N ARG A 52 -18.08 -51.60 1.95
CA ARG A 52 -18.66 -50.30 1.60
C ARG A 52 -17.69 -49.56 0.69
N THR A 53 -18.25 -48.88 -0.28
CA THR A 53 -17.53 -48.00 -1.20
C THR A 53 -17.91 -46.58 -0.83
N VAL A 54 -16.93 -45.71 -0.54
CA VAL A 54 -17.17 -44.27 -0.41
C VAL A 54 -16.59 -43.56 -1.63
N GLU A 55 -17.40 -42.69 -2.21
CA GLU A 55 -17.07 -41.85 -3.36
C GLU A 55 -17.30 -40.38 -2.99
N ILE A 56 -16.33 -39.52 -3.31
CA ILE A 56 -16.48 -38.07 -3.21
C ILE A 56 -17.32 -37.60 -4.40
N MET A 57 -18.50 -37.07 -4.10
CA MET A 57 -19.47 -36.61 -5.10
C MET A 57 -19.26 -35.15 -5.47
N LYS A 58 -18.91 -34.31 -4.48
CA LYS A 58 -18.82 -32.86 -4.65
C LYS A 58 -17.88 -32.26 -3.60
N LEU A 59 -17.13 -31.26 -4.02
CA LEU A 59 -16.38 -30.37 -3.13
C LEU A 59 -17.22 -29.12 -2.87
N ASN A 60 -17.36 -28.73 -1.61
CA ASN A 60 -18.09 -27.52 -1.21
C ASN A 60 -17.10 -26.46 -0.72
N PRO A 61 -16.85 -25.41 -1.52
CA PRO A 61 -16.02 -24.29 -1.06
C PRO A 61 -16.73 -23.47 0.03
N GLU A 62 -15.98 -22.76 0.87
CA GLU A 62 -16.52 -21.94 1.96
C GLU A 62 -17.35 -20.76 1.42
N SER A 63 -16.82 -20.02 0.45
CA SER A 63 -17.49 -18.85 -0.16
C SER A 63 -16.88 -18.47 -1.53
N ILE A 64 -17.47 -17.48 -2.19
CA ILE A 64 -16.90 -16.83 -3.40
C ILE A 64 -15.59 -16.12 -3.07
N ALA A 65 -15.42 -15.63 -1.84
CA ALA A 65 -14.20 -14.95 -1.39
C ALA A 65 -13.02 -15.93 -1.21
N HIS A 66 -13.31 -17.21 -0.91
CA HIS A 66 -12.29 -18.25 -0.71
C HIS A 66 -12.58 -19.45 -1.61
N PRO A 67 -12.53 -19.30 -2.95
CA PRO A 67 -12.98 -20.33 -3.89
C PRO A 67 -12.11 -21.60 -3.84
N TYR A 68 -10.92 -21.51 -3.25
CA TYR A 68 -9.96 -22.62 -3.11
C TYR A 68 -10.04 -23.34 -1.76
N TYR A 69 -10.77 -22.80 -0.78
CA TYR A 69 -10.95 -23.45 0.52
C TYR A 69 -12.18 -24.36 0.50
N ILE A 70 -11.94 -25.68 0.51
CA ILE A 70 -12.99 -26.69 0.58
C ILE A 70 -13.38 -26.93 2.04
N LYS A 71 -14.52 -26.38 2.46
CA LYS A 71 -15.03 -26.54 3.84
C LYS A 71 -15.70 -27.89 4.10
N SER A 72 -16.14 -28.56 3.05
CA SER A 72 -16.73 -29.89 3.18
C SER A 72 -16.72 -30.66 1.87
N VAL A 73 -16.83 -31.97 1.97
CA VAL A 73 -17.02 -32.87 0.83
C VAL A 73 -18.31 -33.65 0.97
N ASP A 74 -19.13 -33.64 -0.07
CA ASP A 74 -20.29 -34.51 -0.14
C ASP A 74 -19.82 -35.88 -0.60
N VAL A 75 -20.20 -36.91 0.16
CA VAL A 75 -19.82 -38.29 -0.09
C VAL A 75 -21.03 -39.17 -0.29
N ARG A 76 -20.86 -40.20 -1.12
CA ARG A 76 -21.81 -41.29 -1.30
C ARG A 76 -21.18 -42.57 -0.79
N SER A 77 -21.82 -43.21 0.18
CA SER A 77 -21.49 -44.55 0.64
C SER A 77 -22.44 -45.57 0.00
N THR A 78 -21.87 -46.53 -0.71
CA THR A 78 -22.59 -47.65 -1.31
C THR A 78 -22.33 -48.90 -0.49
N ARG A 79 -23.40 -49.55 -0.04
CA ARG A 79 -23.33 -50.84 0.66
C ARG A 79 -23.73 -51.96 -0.29
N PHE A 80 -22.83 -52.90 -0.54
CA PHE A 80 -23.15 -54.11 -1.28
C PHE A 80 -23.63 -55.20 -0.32
N VAL A 81 -24.86 -55.69 -0.50
CA VAL A 81 -25.37 -56.87 0.22
C VAL A 81 -25.78 -57.90 -0.82
N LYS A 82 -25.11 -59.06 -0.81
CA LYS A 82 -25.35 -60.13 -1.78
C LYS A 82 -26.83 -60.56 -1.74
N GLY A 83 -27.54 -60.38 -2.86
CA GLY A 83 -28.95 -60.76 -3.02
C GLY A 83 -29.98 -59.68 -2.66
N LEU A 84 -29.56 -58.45 -2.31
CA LEU A 84 -30.46 -57.31 -2.07
C LEU A 84 -30.12 -56.13 -2.99
N SER A 85 -31.07 -55.20 -3.12
CA SER A 85 -30.86 -53.93 -3.84
C SER A 85 -29.74 -53.11 -3.18
N THR A 86 -28.89 -52.51 -4.01
CA THR A 86 -27.81 -51.63 -3.57
C THR A 86 -28.38 -50.41 -2.84
N GLY A 87 -28.00 -50.25 -1.57
CA GLY A 87 -28.36 -49.10 -0.76
C GLY A 87 -27.31 -47.98 -0.88
N TYR A 88 -27.78 -46.74 -0.97
CA TYR A 88 -26.94 -45.54 -0.97
C TYR A 88 -27.21 -44.70 0.27
N VAL A 89 -26.15 -44.22 0.91
CA VAL A 89 -26.21 -43.22 1.98
C VAL A 89 -25.40 -42.02 1.52
N TYR A 90 -25.97 -40.84 1.62
CA TYR A 90 -25.30 -39.57 1.33
C TYR A 90 -24.92 -38.92 2.64
N GLY A 91 -23.74 -38.34 2.69
CA GLY A 91 -23.26 -37.58 3.84
C GLY A 91 -22.45 -36.39 3.39
N GLN A 92 -22.27 -35.44 4.29
CA GLN A 92 -21.34 -34.33 4.12
C GLN A 92 -20.29 -34.45 5.22
N ILE A 93 -19.02 -34.44 4.83
CA ILE A 93 -17.89 -34.48 5.76
C ILE A 93 -17.36 -33.04 5.86
N PRO A 94 -17.53 -32.35 7.00
CA PRO A 94 -16.88 -31.06 7.20
C PRO A 94 -15.37 -31.28 7.26
N LEU A 95 -14.63 -30.39 6.60
CA LEU A 95 -13.17 -30.31 6.68
C LEU A 95 -12.83 -29.14 7.59
N ALA A 96 -11.89 -29.35 8.50
CA ALA A 96 -11.32 -28.24 9.26
C ALA A 96 -10.51 -27.35 8.31
N ALA A 97 -10.48 -26.05 8.61
CA ALA A 97 -9.61 -25.14 7.90
C ALA A 97 -8.15 -25.63 8.04
N PRO A 98 -7.40 -25.74 6.92
CA PRO A 98 -5.98 -25.97 7.00
C PRO A 98 -5.31 -24.88 7.83
N VAL A 99 -4.52 -25.30 8.80
CA VAL A 99 -3.74 -24.41 9.65
C VAL A 99 -2.34 -24.28 9.05
N PRO A 100 -1.75 -23.07 9.00
CA PRO A 100 -0.35 -22.89 8.64
C PRO A 100 0.58 -23.80 9.46
N GLY A 101 1.67 -24.24 8.85
CA GLY A 101 2.69 -25.07 9.49
C GLY A 101 3.78 -24.24 10.18
N ALA A 102 4.97 -24.83 10.29
CA ALA A 102 6.15 -24.12 10.79
C ALA A 102 6.47 -22.86 9.98
N MET A 103 7.05 -21.86 10.62
CA MET A 103 7.50 -20.63 9.97
C MET A 103 8.90 -20.21 10.39
N GLN A 104 9.53 -19.38 9.57
CA GLN A 104 10.84 -18.80 9.85
C GLN A 104 10.91 -17.38 9.28
N LEU A 105 11.40 -16.45 10.08
CA LEU A 105 11.74 -15.11 9.63
C LEU A 105 13.25 -15.01 9.47
N LEU A 106 13.70 -14.47 8.34
CA LEU A 106 15.10 -14.18 8.06
C LEU A 106 15.27 -12.68 7.77
N VAL A 107 16.46 -12.16 8.03
CA VAL A 107 16.82 -10.75 7.84
C VAL A 107 18.08 -10.62 6.99
N LYS A 108 18.14 -9.55 6.19
CA LYS A 108 19.27 -9.23 5.32
C LYS A 108 19.49 -7.72 5.24
N GLU A 109 20.75 -7.27 5.40
CA GLU A 109 21.13 -5.88 5.15
C GLU A 109 21.15 -5.60 3.63
N ALA A 110 20.82 -4.39 3.22
CA ALA A 110 20.92 -3.98 1.82
C ALA A 110 22.38 -4.13 1.33
N GLY A 111 22.57 -4.95 0.29
CA GLY A 111 23.89 -5.28 -0.25
C GLY A 111 24.48 -6.59 0.26
N ASP A 112 23.93 -7.19 1.32
CA ASP A 112 24.34 -8.53 1.74
C ASP A 112 23.90 -9.59 0.72
N PRO A 113 24.72 -10.65 0.51
CA PRO A 113 24.44 -11.67 -0.50
C PRO A 113 23.35 -12.66 -0.10
N SER A 114 23.01 -12.77 1.20
CA SER A 114 22.14 -13.84 1.71
C SER A 114 21.37 -13.43 2.96
N TYR A 115 20.15 -13.93 3.09
CA TYR A 115 19.35 -13.84 4.31
C TYR A 115 19.95 -14.69 5.45
N SER A 116 19.76 -14.24 6.69
CA SER A 116 20.25 -14.93 7.89
C SER A 116 19.23 -14.88 9.04
N THR A 117 19.43 -15.71 10.07
CA THR A 117 18.68 -15.64 11.33
C THR A 117 19.35 -14.73 12.37
N ASN A 118 20.34 -13.94 11.96
CA ASN A 118 21.07 -13.05 12.87
C ASN A 118 20.35 -11.70 12.97
N PHE A 119 19.58 -11.51 14.04
CA PHE A 119 18.89 -10.26 14.34
C PHE A 119 19.73 -9.29 15.20
N GLY A 120 21.03 -9.55 15.31
CA GLY A 120 21.94 -8.84 16.21
C GLY A 120 21.81 -9.29 17.66
N THR A 121 22.78 -8.92 18.47
CA THR A 121 22.73 -9.06 19.93
C THR A 121 23.19 -7.75 20.58
N ALA A 122 22.98 -7.58 21.89
CA ALA A 122 23.52 -6.43 22.60
C ALA A 122 25.06 -6.29 22.47
N ALA A 123 25.79 -7.40 22.31
CA ALA A 123 27.25 -7.39 22.14
C ALA A 123 27.69 -7.20 20.68
N THR A 124 26.88 -7.66 19.73
CA THR A 124 27.12 -7.58 18.29
C THR A 124 25.85 -7.10 17.58
N PRO A 125 25.47 -5.82 17.73
CA PRO A 125 24.27 -5.30 17.13
C PRO A 125 24.41 -5.24 15.60
N LEU A 126 23.27 -5.32 14.91
CA LEU A 126 23.14 -5.02 13.49
C LEU A 126 23.57 -3.58 13.22
N LYS A 127 24.15 -3.28 12.06
CA LYS A 127 24.49 -1.89 11.71
C LYS A 127 23.22 -1.09 11.44
N ALA A 128 23.24 0.21 11.69
CA ALA A 128 22.23 1.10 11.15
C ALA A 128 22.27 1.02 9.61
N GLY A 129 21.13 0.87 8.96
CA GLY A 129 21.06 0.59 7.53
C GLY A 129 19.66 0.20 7.05
N SER A 130 19.55 -0.15 5.78
CA SER A 130 18.31 -0.61 5.17
C SER A 130 18.27 -2.14 5.18
N TYR A 131 17.16 -2.74 5.61
CA TYR A 131 17.02 -4.20 5.78
C TYR A 131 15.76 -4.72 5.11
N THR A 132 15.81 -5.93 4.57
CA THR A 132 14.62 -6.68 4.14
C THR A 132 14.41 -7.91 5.02
N PHE A 133 13.15 -8.31 5.18
CA PHE A 133 12.77 -9.52 5.89
C PHE A 133 12.18 -10.53 4.92
N GLU A 134 12.71 -11.76 4.96
CA GLU A 134 12.19 -12.89 4.20
C GLU A 134 11.37 -13.78 5.14
N LEU A 135 10.10 -14.00 4.80
CA LEU A 135 9.20 -14.84 5.55
C LEU A 135 9.04 -16.18 4.85
N LEU A 136 9.40 -17.25 5.55
CA LEU A 136 9.19 -18.63 5.12
C LEU A 136 8.05 -19.27 5.93
N GLY A 137 7.23 -20.07 5.27
CA GLY A 137 6.12 -20.80 5.88
C GLY A 137 6.02 -22.21 5.32
N ALA A 138 5.43 -23.11 6.08
CA ALA A 138 5.13 -24.49 5.72
C ALA A 138 3.62 -24.73 5.77
N GLY A 139 3.15 -25.84 5.17
CA GLY A 139 1.73 -26.17 5.15
C GLY A 139 0.91 -25.32 4.18
N ILE A 140 -0.36 -25.11 4.51
CA ILE A 140 -1.27 -24.28 3.70
C ILE A 140 -1.29 -22.88 4.33
N VAL A 141 -0.66 -21.94 3.64
CA VAL A 141 -0.59 -20.53 4.01
C VAL A 141 -1.44 -19.75 3.03
N TYR A 142 -2.25 -18.82 3.52
CA TYR A 142 -2.93 -17.87 2.64
C TYR A 142 -2.04 -16.65 2.39
N TYR A 143 -1.53 -16.06 3.46
CA TYR A 143 -0.51 -15.00 3.41
C TYR A 143 0.27 -14.96 4.73
N GLY A 144 1.34 -14.17 4.75
CA GLY A 144 2.10 -13.89 5.95
C GLY A 144 2.13 -12.40 6.26
N VAL A 145 2.34 -12.05 7.53
CA VAL A 145 2.49 -10.66 7.96
C VAL A 145 3.82 -10.52 8.68
N VAL A 146 4.54 -9.44 8.37
CA VAL A 146 5.75 -9.01 9.10
C VAL A 146 5.51 -7.60 9.60
N GLU A 147 5.62 -7.42 10.92
CA GLU A 147 5.45 -6.15 11.62
C GLU A 147 6.75 -5.72 12.28
N THR A 148 7.23 -4.54 11.91
CA THR A 148 8.48 -3.95 12.44
C THR A 148 8.29 -2.46 12.65
N GLY A 149 8.64 -1.94 13.82
CA GLY A 149 8.52 -0.50 14.10
C GLY A 149 7.09 0.05 14.00
N GLY A 150 6.07 -0.81 14.16
CA GLY A 150 4.66 -0.46 14.00
C GLY A 150 4.15 -0.50 12.55
N THR A 151 5.01 -0.74 11.56
CA THR A 151 4.62 -0.93 10.16
C THR A 151 4.31 -2.40 9.89
N LYS A 152 3.13 -2.69 9.34
CA LYS A 152 2.70 -4.04 8.91
C LYS A 152 2.90 -4.22 7.41
N ASN A 153 3.59 -5.29 7.05
CA ASN A 153 3.80 -5.70 5.66
C ASN A 153 3.11 -7.04 5.42
N VAL A 154 2.16 -7.06 4.47
CA VAL A 154 1.48 -8.29 4.03
C VAL A 154 2.28 -8.91 2.90
N LEU A 155 2.62 -10.20 3.04
CA LEU A 155 3.49 -10.95 2.14
C LEU A 155 2.75 -12.15 1.56
N GLY A 156 3.08 -12.52 0.33
CA GLY A 156 2.49 -13.69 -0.34
C GLY A 156 1.17 -13.41 -1.07
N LEU A 157 0.74 -12.16 -1.17
CA LEU A 157 -0.40 -11.73 -1.97
C LEU A 157 0.00 -10.70 -3.02
N THR A 158 -0.68 -10.73 -4.16
CA THR A 158 -0.66 -9.64 -5.16
C THR A 158 -2.06 -9.52 -5.73
N ASN A 159 -2.70 -8.35 -5.55
CA ASN A 159 -4.10 -8.12 -5.91
C ASN A 159 -5.07 -9.15 -5.30
N GLY A 160 -4.79 -9.59 -4.06
CA GLY A 160 -5.58 -10.62 -3.36
C GLY A 160 -5.29 -12.07 -3.78
N GLU A 161 -4.45 -12.29 -4.79
CA GLU A 161 -4.05 -13.62 -5.24
C GLU A 161 -2.78 -14.12 -4.56
N VAL A 162 -2.76 -15.40 -4.16
CA VAL A 162 -1.60 -16.05 -3.52
C VAL A 162 -0.46 -16.20 -4.52
N THR A 163 0.73 -15.67 -4.18
CA THR A 163 1.90 -15.65 -5.08
C THR A 163 2.95 -16.72 -4.77
N HIS A 164 2.77 -17.51 -3.72
CA HIS A 164 3.70 -18.53 -3.28
C HIS A 164 3.19 -19.97 -3.47
N GLN A 165 4.08 -20.96 -3.30
CA GLN A 165 3.76 -22.38 -3.47
C GLN A 165 3.36 -23.10 -2.17
N GLN A 166 3.27 -22.40 -1.04
CA GLN A 166 2.87 -22.96 0.26
C GLN A 166 1.35 -23.18 0.36
N ASN A 167 0.83 -24.06 -0.49
CA ASN A 167 -0.60 -24.35 -0.64
C ASN A 167 -0.93 -25.84 -0.47
N ASN A 168 -0.05 -26.60 0.21
CA ASN A 168 -0.19 -28.04 0.45
C ASN A 168 0.07 -28.35 1.92
N ILE A 169 -0.73 -29.23 2.52
CA ILE A 169 -0.56 -29.65 3.93
C ILE A 169 0.82 -30.27 4.21
N ASN A 170 1.44 -30.87 3.20
CA ASN A 170 2.78 -31.45 3.26
C ASN A 170 3.86 -30.49 2.74
N ALA A 171 3.54 -29.23 2.44
CA ALA A 171 4.52 -28.27 1.98
C ALA A 171 5.56 -28.05 3.09
N SER A 172 6.83 -28.28 2.75
CA SER A 172 7.96 -27.92 3.61
C SER A 172 8.15 -26.41 3.59
N LEU A 173 8.85 -25.91 4.61
CA LEU A 173 9.21 -24.51 4.74
C LEU A 173 9.73 -23.91 3.42
N GLY A 174 9.06 -22.88 2.92
CA GLY A 174 9.46 -22.17 1.71
C GLY A 174 8.93 -20.74 1.68
N LEU A 175 9.37 -19.98 0.67
CA LEU A 175 9.16 -18.54 0.59
C LEU A 175 7.67 -18.16 0.50
N ILE A 176 7.23 -17.32 1.44
CA ILE A 176 5.93 -16.63 1.40
C ILE A 176 6.09 -15.28 0.70
N GLY A 177 7.10 -14.51 1.11
CA GLY A 177 7.42 -13.23 0.48
C GLY A 177 8.54 -12.49 1.20
N ILE A 178 8.86 -11.30 0.68
CA ILE A 178 9.94 -10.44 1.17
C ILE A 178 9.36 -9.04 1.39
N THR A 179 9.65 -8.42 2.54
CA THR A 179 9.23 -7.04 2.80
C THR A 179 9.95 -6.05 1.86
N PRO A 180 9.37 -4.87 1.62
CA PRO A 180 10.15 -3.71 1.20
C PRO A 180 11.32 -3.46 2.15
N ALA A 181 12.31 -2.70 1.68
CA ALA A 181 13.46 -2.34 2.50
C ALA A 181 13.03 -1.38 3.62
N ILE A 182 13.46 -1.65 4.84
CA ILE A 182 13.09 -0.94 6.07
C ILE A 182 14.35 -0.35 6.67
N SER A 183 14.35 0.97 6.87
CA SER A 183 15.47 1.69 7.47
C SER A 183 15.50 1.49 8.98
N LEU A 184 16.57 0.85 9.47
CA LEU A 184 16.84 0.58 10.87
C LEU A 184 17.95 1.49 11.38
N GLY A 185 17.78 2.09 12.55
CA GLY A 185 18.87 2.75 13.26
C GLY A 185 19.11 4.23 12.95
N ASN A 186 18.20 4.89 12.25
CA ASN A 186 18.37 6.27 11.76
C ASN A 186 17.79 7.38 12.66
N THR A 187 17.57 7.12 13.94
CA THR A 187 17.27 8.20 14.90
C THR A 187 18.52 9.00 15.20
N GLU A 188 18.66 10.16 14.57
CA GLU A 188 19.67 11.15 14.93
C GLU A 188 19.44 11.62 16.37
N THR A 189 20.32 11.21 17.29
CA THR A 189 20.26 11.67 18.67
C THR A 189 21.22 12.84 18.84
N VAL A 190 20.72 14.07 18.73
CA VAL A 190 21.50 15.29 19.02
C VAL A 190 21.43 15.55 20.52
N THR A 191 22.56 15.47 21.23
CA THR A 191 22.65 15.85 22.66
C THR A 191 23.63 17.00 22.83
N THR A 192 23.19 18.07 23.51
CA THR A 192 24.03 19.22 23.86
C THR A 192 24.44 19.14 25.33
N THR A 193 25.69 19.50 25.64
CA THR A 193 26.19 19.59 27.02
C THR A 193 26.58 21.04 27.33
N SER A 194 25.74 21.74 28.09
CA SER A 194 26.12 22.97 28.79
C SER A 194 25.46 23.01 30.16
N PRO A 195 26.18 23.38 31.24
CA PRO A 195 25.63 23.33 32.59
C PRO A 195 24.77 24.57 32.93
N ALA A 196 23.47 24.30 33.16
CA ALA A 196 22.48 25.04 33.96
C ALA A 196 21.86 26.36 33.42
N PRO A 197 20.65 26.75 33.89
CA PRO A 197 19.48 25.95 34.32
C PRO A 197 18.26 26.18 33.37
N TYR A 198 17.32 25.23 33.34
CA TYR A 198 16.13 25.16 32.46
C TYR A 198 16.37 24.69 31.03
N PHE A 199 16.82 23.44 30.87
CA PHE A 199 16.59 22.70 29.63
C PHE A 199 16.33 21.23 29.98
N THR A 200 15.05 20.89 30.14
CA THR A 200 14.56 19.54 29.93
C THR A 200 13.62 19.63 28.74
N GLN A 201 14.19 19.55 27.53
CA GLN A 201 13.39 19.23 26.36
C GLN A 201 14.18 18.18 25.58
N ASP A 202 13.75 16.94 25.78
CA ASP A 202 14.18 15.79 25.01
C ASP A 202 14.06 16.12 23.51
N LEU A 203 15.15 15.99 22.77
CA LEU A 203 15.15 15.89 21.30
C LEU A 203 14.65 14.50 20.88
N LYS A 204 13.53 14.08 21.46
CA LYS A 204 12.64 13.11 20.83
C LYS A 204 11.61 13.93 20.09
N GLU A 205 11.63 13.83 18.78
CA GLU A 205 10.41 14.04 17.98
C GLU A 205 9.40 12.94 18.36
N ASN A 206 8.83 13.08 19.55
CA ASN A 206 7.51 12.60 19.89
C ASN A 206 6.65 13.86 19.99
N ILE A 207 5.68 13.95 19.10
CA ILE A 207 4.54 14.85 19.20
C ILE A 207 3.89 14.59 20.57
N THR A 208 4.06 15.50 21.53
CA THR A 208 3.22 15.56 22.73
C THR A 208 2.13 16.62 22.53
N PRO A 209 0.84 16.25 22.65
CA PRO A 209 -0.28 17.11 22.31
C PRO A 209 -0.62 18.02 23.48
N THR A 210 -0.12 19.27 23.53
CA THR A 210 -0.78 20.26 24.41
C THR A 210 -0.58 21.75 24.10
N THR A 211 0.20 22.19 23.12
CA THR A 211 0.25 23.63 22.80
C THR A 211 0.45 23.91 21.33
N CYS A 212 -0.58 24.51 20.70
CA CYS A 212 -0.58 25.08 19.35
C CYS A 212 0.34 26.32 19.26
N GLY A 213 1.64 26.14 18.97
CA GLY A 213 2.52 27.26 18.65
C GLY A 213 3.75 26.83 17.86
N PHE A 214 3.88 27.33 16.61
CA PHE A 214 5.17 27.44 15.94
C PHE A 214 5.86 28.66 16.53
N ASP A 215 6.87 28.45 17.39
CA ASP A 215 7.77 29.51 17.79
C ASP A 215 9.08 29.34 17.01
N VAL A 216 9.26 30.19 16.00
CA VAL A 216 10.54 30.33 15.29
C VAL A 216 11.43 31.18 16.19
N VAL A 217 12.22 30.54 17.05
CA VAL A 217 13.36 31.24 17.68
C VAL A 217 14.40 31.48 16.59
N SER A 218 14.29 32.64 15.97
CA SER A 218 15.35 33.22 15.17
C SER A 218 16.48 33.65 16.12
N GLY A 219 17.64 33.00 15.97
CA GLY A 219 18.89 33.42 16.60
C GLY A 219 19.52 32.37 17.52
N ILE A 220 20.37 31.51 16.96
CA ILE A 220 21.39 30.80 17.74
C ILE A 220 22.74 31.40 17.32
N SER A 221 23.38 32.15 18.22
CA SER A 221 24.80 32.46 18.11
C SER A 221 25.58 31.38 18.86
N MET A 222 26.39 30.62 18.13
CA MET A 222 27.28 29.62 18.74
C MET A 222 28.63 30.28 19.05
N SER A 223 29.05 30.20 20.31
CA SER A 223 30.41 30.52 20.74
C SER A 223 31.29 29.28 20.59
N ALA A 224 32.42 29.42 19.91
CA ALA A 224 33.36 28.35 19.64
C ALA A 224 34.08 27.87 20.91
N GLY A 225 33.58 26.79 21.52
CA GLY A 225 34.27 26.02 22.54
C GLY A 225 34.56 24.62 22.00
N GLY A 226 35.84 24.32 21.72
CA GLY A 226 36.26 23.00 21.25
C GLY A 226 36.13 21.93 22.34
N GLY A 227 35.16 21.04 22.16
CA GLY A 227 34.98 19.84 22.98
C GLY A 227 34.51 18.67 22.11
N THR A 228 35.12 17.50 22.30
CA THR A 228 34.73 16.26 21.64
C THR A 228 33.48 15.71 22.33
N ILE A 229 32.32 15.77 21.68
CA ILE A 229 31.08 15.22 22.23
C ILE A 229 31.02 13.74 21.87
N THR A 230 31.12 12.87 22.87
CA THR A 230 30.82 11.44 22.71
C THR A 230 29.37 11.23 23.13
N VAL A 231 28.47 11.09 22.17
CA VAL A 231 27.09 10.69 22.47
C VAL A 231 27.12 9.22 22.89
N GLY A 232 26.54 8.90 24.06
CA GLY A 232 26.47 7.54 24.58
C GLY A 232 25.62 6.67 23.67
N GLY A 233 26.25 6.04 22.68
CA GLY A 233 25.63 5.15 21.70
C GLY A 233 25.14 3.84 22.31
N GLY A 234 24.01 3.90 23.02
CA GLY A 234 23.30 2.71 23.46
C GLY A 234 22.79 1.93 22.25
N VAL A 235 22.91 0.59 22.30
CA VAL A 235 22.28 -0.30 21.32
C VAL A 235 20.78 -0.12 21.39
N MET A 236 20.15 0.17 20.25
CA MET A 236 18.70 0.29 20.15
C MET A 236 18.08 -1.10 20.03
N THR A 237 16.98 -1.32 20.75
CA THR A 237 16.21 -2.57 20.68
C THR A 237 14.91 -2.32 19.92
N MET A 238 14.62 -3.16 18.93
CA MET A 238 13.33 -3.17 18.23
C MET A 238 12.78 -4.59 18.19
N THR A 239 11.46 -4.75 18.24
CA THR A 239 10.82 -6.06 18.07
C THR A 239 10.31 -6.21 16.64
N ALA A 240 10.65 -7.31 15.99
CA ALA A 240 10.02 -7.77 14.75
C ALA A 240 9.05 -8.90 15.08
N ASN A 241 7.78 -8.73 14.72
CA ASN A 241 6.75 -9.76 14.84
C ASN A 241 6.42 -10.30 13.45
N ALA A 242 6.18 -11.60 13.34
CA ALA A 242 5.69 -12.20 12.11
C ALA A 242 4.72 -13.33 12.43
N TYR A 243 3.74 -13.55 11.57
CA TYR A 243 2.77 -14.63 11.71
C TYR A 243 2.23 -15.06 10.35
N LEU A 244 1.74 -16.29 10.27
CA LEU A 244 1.05 -16.81 9.08
C LEU A 244 -0.45 -16.74 9.29
N VAL A 245 -1.17 -16.51 8.19
CA VAL A 245 -2.63 -16.49 8.17
C VAL A 245 -3.13 -17.66 7.33
N GLY A 246 -4.06 -18.42 7.90
CA GLY A 246 -4.71 -19.55 7.25
C GLY A 246 -5.74 -19.11 6.20
N VAL A 247 -6.27 -20.08 5.47
CA VAL A 247 -7.31 -19.83 4.44
C VAL A 247 -8.67 -19.41 5.00
N ASP A 248 -8.86 -19.54 6.32
CA ASP A 248 -10.02 -19.04 7.04
C ASP A 248 -9.85 -17.59 7.52
N GLY A 249 -8.73 -16.95 7.18
CA GLY A 249 -8.39 -15.60 7.60
C GLY A 249 -7.95 -15.48 9.06
N THR A 250 -7.85 -16.60 9.79
CA THR A 250 -7.36 -16.57 11.17
C THR A 250 -5.84 -16.56 11.18
N ALA A 251 -5.27 -15.62 11.94
CA ALA A 251 -3.86 -15.65 12.26
C ALA A 251 -3.62 -16.84 13.20
N ASP A 252 -2.70 -17.71 12.85
CA ASP A 252 -2.34 -18.79 13.75
C ASP A 252 -1.38 -18.24 14.82
N GLU A 253 -1.91 -17.94 16.00
CA GLU A 253 -1.12 -17.48 17.15
C GLU A 253 -0.02 -18.48 17.55
N THR A 254 -0.18 -19.77 17.22
CA THR A 254 0.87 -20.79 17.46
C THR A 254 2.05 -20.66 16.49
N THR A 255 1.85 -19.96 15.37
CA THR A 255 2.92 -19.59 14.45
C THR A 255 3.51 -18.22 14.74
N ALA A 256 2.94 -17.41 15.65
CA ALA A 256 3.45 -16.09 15.92
C ALA A 256 4.93 -16.13 16.37
N PHE A 257 5.78 -15.48 15.59
CA PHE A 257 7.20 -15.33 15.82
C PHE A 257 7.48 -13.91 16.27
N SER A 258 8.17 -13.73 17.40
CA SER A 258 8.59 -12.42 17.89
C SER A 258 10.08 -12.48 18.20
N VAL A 259 10.85 -11.61 17.56
CA VAL A 259 12.30 -11.52 17.76
C VAL A 259 12.71 -10.10 18.13
N GLN A 260 13.51 -9.98 19.17
CA GLN A 260 14.20 -8.72 19.48
C GLN A 260 15.41 -8.58 18.58
N MET A 261 15.51 -7.41 17.95
CA MET A 261 16.63 -7.00 17.15
C MET A 261 17.43 -5.94 17.88
N PHE A 262 18.74 -6.00 17.74
CA PHE A 262 19.68 -5.08 18.37
C PHE A 262 20.38 -4.29 17.27
N ILE A 263 20.22 -2.97 17.26
CA ILE A 263 20.72 -2.09 16.19
C ILE A 263 21.74 -1.12 16.79
N ALA A 264 22.90 -1.05 16.15
CA ALA A 264 23.97 -0.14 16.48
C ALA A 264 23.51 1.28 16.18
N PRO A 265 23.77 2.25 17.06
CA PRO A 265 23.50 3.65 16.74
C PRO A 265 24.37 4.06 15.55
N ASN A 266 23.81 4.88 14.66
CA ASN A 266 24.58 5.50 13.60
C ASN A 266 25.51 6.55 14.22
N VAL A 267 26.81 6.22 14.38
CA VAL A 267 27.79 7.15 14.96
C VAL A 267 28.36 8.02 13.85
N VAL A 268 27.80 9.21 13.69
CA VAL A 268 28.38 10.23 12.81
C VAL A 268 29.54 10.89 13.55
N ASN A 269 30.77 10.52 13.19
CA ASN A 269 31.97 11.18 13.72
C ASN A 269 32.14 12.55 13.04
N VAL A 270 31.70 13.62 13.70
CA VAL A 270 31.95 15.00 13.24
C VAL A 270 33.36 15.39 13.67
N ALA A 271 34.30 15.41 12.72
CA ALA A 271 35.73 15.54 12.99
C ALA A 271 36.21 16.98 13.25
N SER A 272 35.39 18.01 12.96
CA SER A 272 35.80 19.40 13.18
C SER A 272 34.64 20.35 13.43
N SER A 273 34.88 21.42 14.20
CA SER A 273 33.92 22.51 14.42
C SER A 273 33.54 23.29 13.16
N GLY A 274 34.24 23.07 12.04
CA GLY A 274 33.88 23.60 10.72
C GLY A 274 32.69 22.88 10.10
N ASP A 275 32.44 21.62 10.46
CA ASP A 275 31.36 20.81 9.89
C ASP A 275 30.00 21.10 10.52
N LEU A 276 29.95 21.61 11.75
CA LEU A 276 28.69 22.04 12.40
C LEU A 276 28.14 23.36 11.83
N ALA A 277 28.98 24.24 11.29
CA ALA A 277 28.53 25.42 10.56
C ALA A 277 28.00 25.08 9.15
N ALA A 278 28.33 23.89 8.62
CA ALA A 278 27.75 23.34 7.39
C ALA A 278 26.40 22.64 7.63
N LEU A 279 26.09 22.27 8.88
CA LEU A 279 24.77 21.78 9.30
C LEU A 279 23.82 22.94 9.60
N GLY A 280 23.74 23.94 8.72
CA GLY A 280 22.76 25.01 8.79
C GLY A 280 21.33 24.49 9.03
N PRO A 281 20.36 25.36 9.41
CA PRO A 281 18.98 24.95 9.72
C PRO A 281 18.50 23.94 8.68
N LEU A 282 18.04 22.75 9.13
CA LEU A 282 17.64 21.59 8.32
C LEU A 282 17.45 22.00 6.87
N ASN A 283 18.52 21.81 6.10
CA ASN A 283 18.63 22.39 4.78
C ASN A 283 17.47 21.84 3.95
N THR A 284 16.49 22.68 3.62
CA THR A 284 15.38 22.37 2.71
C THR A 284 15.87 21.88 1.33
N ASN A 285 17.18 21.92 1.07
CA ASN A 285 17.87 21.44 -0.11
C ASN A 285 18.62 20.11 0.07
N SER A 286 18.46 19.34 1.15
CA SER A 286 19.10 18.02 1.28
C SER A 286 18.75 17.08 0.11
N CYS A 287 17.52 17.17 -0.40
CA CYS A 287 17.06 16.48 -1.61
C CYS A 287 17.14 17.33 -2.90
N SER A 288 17.77 18.51 -2.87
CA SER A 288 17.75 19.45 -4.02
C SER A 288 18.39 18.90 -5.29
N ASN A 289 19.36 18.00 -5.14
CA ASN A 289 20.06 17.33 -6.24
C ASN A 289 19.25 16.21 -6.90
N LYS A 290 18.03 15.92 -6.42
CA LYS A 290 17.17 14.87 -6.96
C LYS A 290 16.31 15.30 -8.14
N CYS A 291 16.04 16.60 -8.27
CA CYS A 291 15.52 17.12 -9.53
C CYS A 291 16.67 17.72 -10.31
N ASP A 292 16.83 17.28 -11.55
CA ASP A 292 17.71 17.99 -12.46
C ASP A 292 17.17 19.40 -12.68
N THR A 293 18.04 20.40 -12.57
CA THR A 293 17.69 21.79 -12.84
C THR A 293 17.64 22.10 -14.33
N HIS A 294 17.95 21.13 -15.20
CA HIS A 294 17.92 21.34 -16.64
C HIS A 294 16.51 21.69 -17.11
N PRO A 295 16.26 22.97 -17.46
CA PRO A 295 14.96 23.37 -17.96
C PRO A 295 14.83 22.75 -19.35
N MET A 296 13.87 21.85 -19.51
CA MET A 296 13.39 21.45 -20.84
C MET A 296 13.00 22.69 -21.67
N SER A 297 12.59 23.78 -21.01
CA SER A 297 12.36 25.10 -21.61
C SER A 297 13.62 25.83 -22.10
N THR A 298 14.82 25.43 -21.68
CA THR A 298 16.11 25.89 -22.25
C THR A 298 16.75 24.88 -23.18
N MET A 299 16.23 23.64 -23.24
CA MET A 299 16.49 22.73 -24.35
C MET A 299 15.69 23.19 -25.57
N ASP A 300 15.92 24.43 -25.99
CA ASP A 300 15.57 24.85 -27.35
C ASP A 300 16.28 23.89 -28.31
N ASN A 301 15.62 23.51 -29.42
CA ASN A 301 16.13 22.67 -30.52
C ASN A 301 17.33 23.29 -31.28
N THR A 302 18.09 24.13 -30.59
CA THR A 302 19.40 24.59 -31.01
C THR A 302 20.36 23.39 -31.11
N PRO A 303 21.15 23.30 -32.18
CA PRO A 303 22.11 22.21 -32.39
C PRO A 303 23.09 21.98 -31.22
N SER A 304 23.29 22.97 -30.34
CA SER A 304 24.15 22.87 -29.16
C SER A 304 23.58 22.05 -28.00
N ASN A 305 22.26 21.92 -27.89
CA ASN A 305 21.59 21.24 -26.77
C ASN A 305 21.11 19.82 -27.13
N GLN A 306 21.12 19.49 -28.43
CA GLN A 306 20.72 18.18 -28.98
C GLN A 306 21.45 16.99 -28.32
N PRO A 307 22.78 17.00 -28.07
CA PRO A 307 23.45 15.86 -27.48
C PRO A 307 23.02 15.58 -26.03
N THR A 308 22.65 16.62 -25.28
CA THR A 308 22.17 16.50 -23.90
C THR A 308 20.78 15.90 -23.87
N LEU A 309 19.90 16.33 -24.78
CA LEU A 309 18.56 15.78 -24.95
C LEU A 309 18.60 14.32 -25.45
N ASP A 310 19.49 14.01 -26.40
CA ASP A 310 19.68 12.64 -26.91
C ASP A 310 20.22 11.71 -25.82
N ALA A 311 21.16 12.17 -24.98
CA ALA A 311 21.66 11.42 -23.84
C ALA A 311 20.59 11.20 -22.76
N TYR A 312 19.78 12.22 -22.50
CA TYR A 312 18.62 12.17 -21.59
C TYR A 312 17.62 11.11 -22.05
N LEU A 313 17.24 11.12 -23.34
CA LEU A 313 16.28 10.17 -23.92
C LEU A 313 16.86 8.77 -24.12
N ALA A 314 18.18 8.64 -24.31
CA ALA A 314 18.86 7.35 -24.22
C ALA A 314 18.76 6.75 -22.80
N GLY A 315 18.81 7.57 -21.75
CA GLY A 315 18.54 7.16 -20.37
C GLY A 315 17.15 6.53 -20.19
N ALA A 316 16.11 7.07 -20.86
CA ALA A 316 14.74 6.56 -20.83
C ALA A 316 14.66 5.09 -21.22
N ARG A 317 15.49 4.71 -22.21
CA ARG A 317 15.55 3.36 -22.77
C ARG A 317 16.22 2.36 -21.84
N THR A 318 17.12 2.83 -20.98
CA THR A 318 17.86 2.00 -20.03
C THR A 318 17.15 1.80 -18.69
N GLY A 319 16.04 2.52 -18.46
CA GLY A 319 15.27 2.44 -17.22
C GLY A 319 15.89 3.22 -16.06
N ASP A 320 16.82 4.14 -16.32
CA ASP A 320 17.29 5.06 -15.29
C ASP A 320 16.17 6.09 -14.99
N LEU A 321 15.53 5.91 -13.83
CA LEU A 321 14.32 6.65 -13.45
C LEU A 321 14.63 8.09 -12.99
N GLN A 322 15.85 8.34 -12.50
CA GLN A 322 16.21 9.63 -11.88
C GLN A 322 16.53 10.70 -12.91
N THR A 323 16.95 10.31 -14.12
CA THR A 323 17.24 11.28 -15.16
C THR A 323 15.99 12.01 -15.64
N PHE A 324 14.76 11.55 -15.34
CA PHE A 324 13.52 12.14 -15.87
C PHE A 324 12.85 13.18 -14.99
N ASP A 325 13.42 13.44 -13.82
CA ASP A 325 12.79 14.21 -12.77
C ASP A 325 13.32 15.64 -12.81
N ILE A 326 12.54 16.55 -13.40
CA ILE A 326 12.94 17.94 -13.68
C ILE A 326 12.33 18.89 -12.65
N ASN A 327 13.07 19.93 -12.27
CA ASN A 327 12.49 21.07 -11.56
C ASN A 327 11.93 22.11 -12.54
N ASP A 328 10.63 22.09 -12.80
CA ASP A 328 9.92 23.05 -13.65
C ASP A 328 9.28 24.18 -12.79
N THR A 329 8.67 25.16 -13.46
CA THR A 329 7.94 26.28 -12.86
C THR A 329 6.79 25.79 -11.97
N SER A 330 6.07 24.73 -12.38
CA SER A 330 5.01 24.10 -11.59
C SER A 330 5.52 23.54 -10.27
N THR A 331 6.64 22.82 -10.28
CA THR A 331 7.23 22.27 -9.06
C THR A 331 7.88 23.36 -8.20
N ALA A 332 8.45 24.40 -8.81
CA ALA A 332 8.97 25.56 -8.10
C ALA A 332 7.87 26.33 -7.36
N GLN A 333 6.70 26.49 -7.97
CA GLN A 333 5.53 27.11 -7.33
C GLN A 333 5.09 26.29 -6.11
N LEU A 334 4.99 24.96 -6.24
CA LEU A 334 4.65 24.08 -5.12
C LEU A 334 5.67 24.14 -4.00
N GLN A 335 6.95 24.26 -4.34
CA GLN A 335 8.01 24.43 -3.36
C GLN A 335 7.93 25.80 -2.66
N SER A 336 7.55 26.86 -3.38
CA SER A 336 7.30 28.19 -2.79
C SER A 336 6.10 28.22 -1.84
N GLN A 337 5.16 27.29 -1.99
CA GLN A 337 3.97 27.15 -1.13
C GLN A 337 4.25 26.40 0.18
N GLY A 338 5.50 26.07 0.48
CA GLY A 338 5.92 25.48 1.74
C GLY A 338 6.02 23.95 1.74
N PHE A 339 6.00 23.32 0.57
CA PHE A 339 6.22 21.88 0.43
C PHE A 339 7.55 21.46 1.07
N LYS A 340 7.48 20.58 2.08
CA LYS A 340 8.66 19.98 2.72
C LYS A 340 9.21 18.84 1.87
N GLY A 341 10.45 18.97 1.41
CA GLY A 341 11.10 18.06 0.47
C GLY A 341 11.33 18.73 -0.89
N ARG A 342 11.62 17.91 -1.91
CA ARG A 342 11.85 18.34 -3.29
C ARG A 342 10.85 17.63 -4.21
N MET A 343 10.09 18.39 -5.00
CA MET A 343 9.15 17.83 -5.97
C MET A 343 9.70 18.04 -7.38
N CYS A 344 9.60 17.01 -8.21
CA CYS A 344 10.04 17.07 -9.60
C CYS A 344 8.91 16.63 -10.52
N ASP A 345 8.94 17.16 -11.73
CA ASP A 345 8.15 16.69 -12.86
C ASP A 345 8.87 15.49 -13.49
N SER A 346 8.27 14.31 -13.40
CA SER A 346 8.71 13.09 -14.05
C SER A 346 8.16 13.02 -15.46
N TRP A 347 9.04 13.15 -16.45
CA TRP A 347 8.71 13.06 -17.88
C TRP A 347 8.85 11.66 -18.46
N GLN A 348 9.10 10.65 -17.62
CA GLN A 348 9.42 9.29 -18.06
C GLN A 348 8.31 8.68 -18.95
N LYS A 349 7.06 8.65 -18.46
CA LYS A 349 5.94 8.05 -19.20
C LYS A 349 5.56 8.87 -20.43
N TYR A 350 5.65 10.18 -20.31
CA TYR A 350 5.50 11.11 -21.43
C TYR A 350 6.46 10.76 -22.57
N SER A 351 7.77 10.63 -22.28
CA SER A 351 8.78 10.29 -23.29
C SER A 351 8.56 8.89 -23.88
N GLN A 352 8.19 7.91 -23.05
CA GLN A 352 7.89 6.54 -23.51
C GLN A 352 6.69 6.49 -24.46
N TYR A 353 5.63 7.24 -24.17
CA TYR A 353 4.45 7.32 -25.04
C TYR A 353 4.78 7.94 -26.40
N ILE A 354 5.49 9.06 -26.40
CA ILE A 354 5.92 9.72 -27.65
C ILE A 354 6.74 8.77 -28.52
N TYR A 355 7.70 8.06 -27.92
CA TYR A 355 8.49 7.08 -28.64
C TYR A 355 7.64 5.93 -29.19
N THR A 356 6.69 5.43 -28.39
CA THR A 356 5.78 4.35 -28.81
C THR A 356 4.92 4.77 -30.00
N MET A 357 4.43 6.02 -30.02
CA MET A 357 3.55 6.52 -31.06
C MET A 357 4.27 6.93 -32.34
N THR A 358 5.50 7.46 -32.24
CA THR A 358 6.23 8.02 -33.38
C THR A 358 7.39 7.15 -33.86
N GLY A 359 7.85 6.20 -33.05
CA GLY A 359 9.11 5.48 -33.23
C GLY A 359 10.36 6.38 -33.12
N LYS A 360 10.19 7.61 -32.63
CA LYS A 360 11.23 8.64 -32.54
C LYS A 360 11.31 9.19 -31.11
N ASP A 361 12.51 9.53 -30.69
CA ASP A 361 12.72 10.31 -29.48
C ASP A 361 12.35 11.79 -29.73
N GLN A 362 12.04 12.56 -28.68
CA GLN A 362 12.06 14.02 -28.83
C GLN A 362 13.49 14.48 -29.18
N PRO A 363 13.69 15.55 -29.96
CA PRO A 363 12.70 16.39 -30.63
C PRO A 363 12.33 15.85 -32.02
N ALA A 364 12.93 14.74 -32.49
CA ALA A 364 12.64 14.17 -33.80
C ALA A 364 11.15 13.81 -33.96
N ALA A 365 10.46 13.51 -32.87
CA ALA A 365 9.01 13.33 -32.82
C ALA A 365 8.19 14.59 -33.18
N GLU A 366 8.72 15.81 -33.01
CA GLU A 366 8.03 17.06 -33.40
C GLU A 366 7.79 17.18 -34.91
N SER A 367 8.60 16.48 -35.70
CA SER A 367 8.43 16.38 -37.16
C SER A 367 7.28 15.44 -37.56
N ASP A 368 6.69 14.71 -36.62
CA ASP A 368 5.55 13.84 -36.90
C ASP A 368 4.32 14.67 -37.28
N PRO A 369 3.60 14.35 -38.39
CA PRO A 369 2.39 15.06 -38.77
C PRO A 369 1.30 15.08 -37.68
N ASN A 370 1.31 14.11 -36.77
CA ASN A 370 0.37 14.00 -35.66
C ASN A 370 0.93 14.54 -34.34
N TRP A 371 2.05 15.24 -34.36
CA TRP A 371 2.75 15.72 -33.15
C TRP A 371 1.83 16.42 -32.16
N ALA A 372 0.99 17.35 -32.62
CA ALA A 372 0.12 18.12 -31.74
C ALA A 372 -0.78 17.22 -30.88
N GLN A 373 -1.41 16.22 -31.50
CA GLN A 373 -2.26 15.26 -30.79
C GLN A 373 -1.45 14.34 -29.88
N ILE A 374 -0.33 13.80 -30.39
CA ILE A 374 0.54 12.90 -29.60
C ILE A 374 1.09 13.62 -28.37
N HIS A 375 1.48 14.88 -28.52
CA HIS A 375 1.96 15.74 -27.45
C HIS A 375 0.85 16.00 -26.42
N GLU A 376 -0.34 16.38 -26.88
CA GLU A 376 -1.51 16.60 -26.01
C GLU A 376 -1.85 15.34 -25.21
N ASP A 377 -1.93 14.18 -25.88
CA ASP A 377 -2.16 12.88 -25.24
C ASP A 377 -1.07 12.55 -24.22
N ALA A 378 0.21 12.81 -24.57
CA ALA A 378 1.35 12.51 -23.72
C ALA A 378 1.40 13.40 -22.48
N LEU A 379 1.00 14.68 -22.56
CA LEU A 379 1.05 15.63 -21.44
C LEU A 379 0.29 15.12 -20.21
N HIS A 380 -0.78 14.35 -20.42
CA HIS A 380 -1.54 13.73 -19.33
C HIS A 380 -0.78 12.63 -18.59
N LEU A 381 0.31 12.12 -19.17
CA LEU A 381 1.21 11.12 -18.57
C LEU A 381 2.36 11.74 -17.78
N LYS A 382 2.43 13.07 -17.70
CA LYS A 382 3.40 13.77 -16.84
C LYS A 382 3.07 13.46 -15.39
N GLU A 383 4.06 12.93 -14.67
CA GLU A 383 3.92 12.55 -13.27
C GLU A 383 4.63 13.56 -12.38
N PHE A 384 4.18 13.68 -11.13
CA PHE A 384 4.99 14.33 -10.10
C PHE A 384 5.70 13.25 -9.29
N VAL A 385 6.93 13.52 -8.90
CA VAL A 385 7.66 12.70 -7.94
C VAL A 385 8.11 13.58 -6.79
N ALA A 386 7.99 13.05 -5.59
CA ALA A 386 8.45 13.68 -4.37
C ALA A 386 9.68 12.96 -3.84
N TYR A 387 10.64 13.77 -3.40
CA TYR A 387 11.85 13.37 -2.70
C TYR A 387 11.78 14.01 -1.32
N ALA A 388 11.52 13.21 -0.30
CA ALA A 388 11.42 13.68 1.07
C ALA A 388 12.58 13.14 1.92
N GLU A 389 12.99 13.95 2.89
CA GLU A 389 13.92 13.52 3.94
C GLU A 389 13.35 12.33 4.73
N PRO A 390 14.23 11.50 5.33
CA PRO A 390 15.69 11.67 5.38
C PRO A 390 16.45 11.02 4.21
N TYR A 391 15.82 10.13 3.43
CA TYR A 391 16.52 9.33 2.42
C TYR A 391 16.47 9.92 1.01
N CYS A 392 15.63 10.93 0.78
CA CYS A 392 15.39 11.48 -0.54
C CYS A 392 15.07 10.35 -1.53
N GLU A 393 14.18 9.44 -1.13
CA GLU A 393 13.69 8.37 -1.99
C GLU A 393 12.63 8.92 -2.95
N ARG A 394 12.70 8.46 -4.20
CA ARG A 394 11.76 8.83 -5.25
C ARG A 394 10.41 8.19 -4.95
N LYS A 395 9.41 8.99 -4.57
CA LYS A 395 8.02 8.55 -4.43
C LYS A 395 7.17 9.18 -5.53
N THR A 396 6.56 8.37 -6.39
CA THR A 396 5.60 8.86 -7.38
C THR A 396 4.38 9.43 -6.66
N VAL A 397 4.00 10.66 -7.01
CA VAL A 397 2.79 11.33 -6.54
C VAL A 397 1.67 11.02 -7.55
N GLY A 398 1.23 9.76 -7.56
CA GLY A 398 0.05 9.28 -8.27
C GLY A 398 0.10 9.29 -9.80
N TYR A 399 -0.69 8.41 -10.43
CA TYR A 399 -0.96 8.44 -11.86
C TYR A 399 -2.33 9.09 -12.11
N ARG A 400 -2.38 10.11 -12.96
CA ARG A 400 -3.65 10.69 -13.41
C ARG A 400 -4.13 10.01 -14.68
N SER A 401 -5.30 9.38 -14.61
CA SER A 401 -6.05 9.08 -15.83
C SER A 401 -6.69 10.37 -16.32
N ALA A 402 -6.33 10.80 -17.55
CA ALA A 402 -6.84 12.02 -18.20
C ALA A 402 -8.36 12.16 -18.21
N ASP A 403 -9.06 11.02 -18.12
CA ASP A 403 -10.47 10.93 -18.46
C ASP A 403 -11.42 11.20 -17.29
N VAL A 404 -10.97 11.05 -16.04
CA VAL A 404 -11.77 11.30 -14.84
C VAL A 404 -10.81 11.58 -13.66
N CYS A 405 -10.47 12.85 -13.36
CA CYS A 405 -10.08 13.26 -11.99
C CYS A 405 -11.12 14.22 -11.41
N GLY A 406 -11.64 13.85 -10.24
CA GLY A 406 -12.29 14.69 -9.28
C GLY A 406 -11.28 15.00 -8.18
N CYS A 407 -10.71 16.18 -8.19
CA CYS A 407 -9.58 16.56 -7.36
C CYS A 407 -9.97 17.80 -6.50
N PHE A 408 -9.31 18.00 -5.36
CA PHE A 408 -9.50 19.12 -4.43
C PHE A 408 -8.58 20.29 -4.73
N ASP A 409 -8.98 21.51 -4.36
CA ASP A 409 -8.06 22.65 -4.28
C ASP A 409 -6.91 22.39 -3.28
N SER A 410 -5.70 22.87 -3.60
CA SER A 410 -4.48 22.69 -2.79
C SER A 410 -4.59 23.11 -1.32
N GLN A 411 -5.48 24.06 -0.99
CA GLN A 411 -5.65 24.60 0.35
C GLN A 411 -6.77 23.89 1.14
N THR A 412 -7.43 22.90 0.53
CA THR A 412 -8.48 22.12 1.20
C THR A 412 -7.93 21.47 2.46
N GLN A 413 -8.58 21.73 3.59
CA GLN A 413 -8.20 21.22 4.90
C GLN A 413 -8.83 19.85 5.11
N ILE A 414 -8.01 18.80 5.20
CA ILE A 414 -8.45 17.45 5.51
C ILE A 414 -8.34 17.23 7.01
N GLN A 415 -9.35 16.61 7.61
CA GLN A 415 -9.30 16.20 9.00
C GLN A 415 -8.42 14.96 9.16
N MET A 416 -7.36 15.10 9.95
CA MET A 416 -6.45 14.02 10.31
C MET A 416 -7.08 13.14 11.40
N ALA A 417 -6.62 11.89 11.55
CA ALA A 417 -7.17 10.96 12.54
C ALA A 417 -7.05 11.44 14.00
N ASN A 418 -6.07 12.30 14.30
CA ASN A 418 -5.88 12.92 15.61
C ASN A 418 -6.80 14.15 15.85
N GLY A 419 -7.68 14.47 14.91
CA GLY A 419 -8.60 15.61 14.97
C GLY A 419 -8.04 16.95 14.48
N THR A 420 -6.75 17.03 14.14
CA THR A 420 -6.17 18.24 13.54
C THR A 420 -6.58 18.40 12.08
N LEU A 421 -6.36 19.59 11.52
CA LEU A 421 -6.54 19.87 10.10
C LEU A 421 -5.19 19.99 9.41
N LYS A 422 -5.09 19.44 8.20
CA LYS A 422 -3.89 19.53 7.34
C LYS A 422 -4.31 19.88 5.93
N ALA A 423 -3.61 20.81 5.28
CA ALA A 423 -3.85 21.10 3.87
C ALA A 423 -3.58 19.84 3.04
N ILE A 424 -4.42 19.56 2.04
CA ILE A 424 -4.27 18.35 1.22
C ILE A 424 -2.93 18.31 0.47
N SER A 425 -2.40 19.48 0.10
CA SER A 425 -1.06 19.62 -0.50
C SER A 425 0.09 19.20 0.42
N ASP A 426 -0.15 19.12 1.73
CA ASP A 426 0.83 18.67 2.73
C ASP A 426 0.66 17.19 3.11
N ILE A 427 -0.40 16.52 2.65
CA ILE A 427 -0.66 15.11 2.93
C ILE A 427 0.25 14.22 2.09
N ARG A 428 0.74 13.14 2.68
CA ARG A 428 1.62 12.15 2.05
C ARG A 428 1.03 10.75 2.20
N ALA A 429 1.54 9.83 1.39
CA ALA A 429 1.32 8.40 1.65
C ALA A 429 1.80 8.09 3.08
N ASP A 430 1.10 7.17 3.72
CA ASP A 430 1.23 6.76 5.12
C ASP A 430 0.71 7.74 6.18
N ASP A 431 0.29 8.97 5.80
CA ASP A 431 -0.49 9.82 6.71
C ASP A 431 -1.82 9.14 7.08
N VAL A 432 -2.35 9.44 8.26
CA VAL A 432 -3.60 8.85 8.74
C VAL A 432 -4.69 9.92 8.87
N VAL A 433 -5.74 9.77 8.07
CA VAL A 433 -6.87 10.71 8.02
C VAL A 433 -8.10 10.16 8.74
N TRP A 434 -9.00 11.07 9.12
CA TRP A 434 -10.27 10.70 9.71
C TRP A 434 -11.30 10.39 8.62
N ASN A 435 -11.84 9.17 8.65
CA ASN A 435 -12.97 8.80 7.81
C ASN A 435 -14.29 9.07 8.59
N PRO A 436 -15.09 10.07 8.19
CA PRO A 436 -16.33 10.41 8.89
C PRO A 436 -17.45 9.38 8.71
N LYS A 437 -17.38 8.54 7.67
CA LYS A 437 -18.38 7.50 7.36
C LYS A 437 -18.25 6.31 8.32
N THR A 438 -17.04 5.77 8.46
CA THR A 438 -16.73 4.65 9.36
C THR A 438 -16.46 5.09 10.79
N GLN A 439 -16.18 6.39 11.00
CA GLN A 439 -15.70 6.95 12.27
C GLN A 439 -14.40 6.29 12.75
N THR A 440 -13.53 5.96 11.82
CA THR A 440 -12.22 5.36 12.10
C THR A 440 -11.11 6.06 11.34
N ALA A 441 -9.87 5.75 11.72
CA ALA A 441 -8.67 6.29 11.13
C ALA A 441 -8.25 5.41 9.93
N HIS A 442 -7.97 6.03 8.79
CA HIS A 442 -7.53 5.32 7.58
C HIS A 442 -6.19 5.87 7.10
N ARG A 443 -5.25 4.99 6.76
CA ARG A 443 -3.98 5.36 6.15
C ARG A 443 -4.19 5.77 4.69
N VAL A 444 -3.53 6.84 4.27
CA VAL A 444 -3.43 7.25 2.87
C VAL A 444 -2.43 6.34 2.17
N THR A 445 -2.88 5.62 1.13
CA THR A 445 -2.02 4.73 0.34
C THR A 445 -1.41 5.43 -0.87
N GLU A 446 -2.13 6.39 -1.45
CA GLU A 446 -1.66 7.17 -2.60
C GLU A 446 -2.06 8.65 -2.47
N VAL A 447 -1.21 9.53 -3.01
CA VAL A 447 -1.50 10.95 -3.17
C VAL A 447 -1.31 11.30 -4.64
N ILE A 448 -2.31 11.94 -5.24
CA ILE A 448 -2.29 12.38 -6.63
C ILE A 448 -2.28 13.89 -6.65
N ALA A 449 -1.41 14.49 -7.46
CA ALA A 449 -1.33 15.93 -7.64
C ALA A 449 -1.15 16.28 -9.11
N GLY A 450 -1.60 17.47 -9.49
CA GLY A 450 -1.16 18.10 -10.72
C GLY A 450 -2.03 19.28 -11.16
N PRO A 451 -1.56 20.06 -12.14
CA PRO A 451 -2.33 21.14 -12.71
C PRO A 451 -3.59 20.58 -13.39
N GLU A 452 -4.72 21.26 -13.25
CA GLU A 452 -5.93 20.93 -13.99
C GLU A 452 -6.50 22.19 -14.66
N ALA A 453 -6.90 22.03 -15.93
CA ALA A 453 -7.62 23.06 -16.70
C ALA A 453 -9.15 23.14 -16.55
N PRO A 454 -9.90 22.14 -16.01
CA PRO A 454 -11.33 22.24 -15.86
C PRO A 454 -11.69 23.23 -14.75
N ASP A 455 -12.91 23.73 -14.84
CA ASP A 455 -13.47 24.62 -13.84
C ASP A 455 -13.56 23.94 -12.47
N MET A 456 -13.35 24.74 -11.43
CA MET A 456 -13.53 24.33 -10.05
C MET A 456 -14.97 24.63 -9.61
N PHE A 457 -15.52 23.80 -8.74
CA PHE A 457 -16.86 23.91 -8.18
C PHE A 457 -16.74 24.19 -6.69
N GLU A 458 -17.14 25.39 -6.29
CA GLU A 458 -17.28 25.77 -4.89
C GLU A 458 -18.63 25.27 -4.39
N ILE A 459 -18.62 24.23 -3.55
CA ILE A 459 -19.81 23.62 -2.98
C ILE A 459 -19.96 24.10 -1.54
N GLN A 460 -21.08 24.76 -1.24
CA GLN A 460 -21.40 25.21 0.11
C GLN A 460 -22.47 24.32 0.74
N SER A 461 -22.19 23.80 1.95
CA SER A 461 -23.13 22.99 2.73
C SER A 461 -23.22 23.49 4.18
N GLY A 462 -24.31 24.19 4.49
CA GLY A 462 -24.43 24.97 5.73
C GLY A 462 -23.42 26.13 5.74
N SER A 463 -22.57 26.20 6.77
CA SER A 463 -21.49 27.19 6.89
C SER A 463 -20.15 26.72 6.34
N ARG A 464 -20.08 25.51 5.77
CA ARG A 464 -18.85 24.88 5.29
C ARG A 464 -18.78 24.98 3.76
N THR A 465 -17.57 25.04 3.23
CA THR A 465 -17.32 25.18 1.80
C THR A 465 -16.13 24.32 1.39
N VAL A 466 -16.25 23.62 0.27
CA VAL A 466 -15.15 22.87 -0.36
C VAL A 466 -15.04 23.24 -1.84
N LEU A 467 -13.82 23.34 -2.35
CA LEU A 467 -13.53 23.67 -3.75
C LEU A 467 -12.94 22.43 -4.43
N VAL A 468 -13.65 21.88 -5.41
CA VAL A 468 -13.32 20.60 -6.05
C VAL A 468 -13.51 20.67 -7.55
N THR A 469 -12.94 19.73 -8.31
CA THR A 469 -13.15 19.67 -9.77
C THR A 469 -14.44 18.90 -10.10
N GLN A 470 -14.85 18.99 -11.36
CA GLN A 470 -16.17 18.55 -11.87
C GLN A 470 -16.60 17.10 -11.55
N PHE A 471 -15.63 16.20 -11.37
CA PHE A 471 -15.88 14.76 -11.15
C PHE A 471 -15.72 14.33 -9.69
N HIS A 472 -15.54 15.25 -8.75
CA HIS A 472 -15.29 14.88 -7.36
C HIS A 472 -16.55 14.26 -6.70
N PRO A 473 -16.44 13.10 -6.03
CA PRO A 473 -17.59 12.35 -5.55
C PRO A 473 -18.15 12.88 -4.22
N PHE A 474 -19.48 12.93 -4.13
CA PHE A 474 -20.23 13.30 -2.93
C PHE A 474 -21.31 12.25 -2.64
N LEU A 475 -21.43 11.84 -1.38
CA LEU A 475 -22.51 10.97 -0.94
C LEU A 475 -23.75 11.81 -0.61
N THR A 476 -24.86 11.53 -1.30
CA THR A 476 -26.16 12.18 -1.09
C THR A 476 -27.23 11.17 -0.70
N ASP A 477 -28.42 11.65 -0.36
CA ASP A 477 -29.62 10.81 -0.20
C ASP A 477 -30.06 10.10 -1.50
N ARG A 478 -29.56 10.56 -2.66
CA ARG A 478 -29.73 9.91 -3.97
C ARG A 478 -28.64 8.87 -4.28
N GLY A 479 -27.67 8.69 -3.38
CA GLY A 479 -26.48 7.87 -3.59
C GLY A 479 -25.22 8.71 -3.88
N LEU A 480 -24.17 8.01 -4.31
CA LEU A 480 -22.87 8.60 -4.63
C LEU A 480 -22.93 9.24 -6.03
N ILE A 481 -22.70 10.55 -6.11
CA ILE A 481 -22.77 11.34 -7.36
C ILE A 481 -21.56 12.27 -7.48
N ILE A 482 -21.30 12.80 -8.67
CA ILE A 482 -20.19 13.75 -8.92
C ILE A 482 -20.59 15.20 -8.68
N ALA A 483 -19.60 16.09 -8.54
CA ALA A 483 -19.80 17.52 -8.27
C ALA A 483 -20.73 18.22 -9.29
N THR A 484 -20.62 17.89 -10.58
CA THR A 484 -21.49 18.46 -11.63
C THR A 484 -22.93 17.99 -11.59
N GLU A 485 -23.23 16.91 -10.86
CA GLU A 485 -24.59 16.39 -10.67
C GLU A 485 -25.25 16.88 -9.39
N LEU A 486 -24.49 17.54 -8.51
CA LEU A 486 -25.04 18.20 -7.32
C LEU A 486 -25.95 19.35 -7.72
N ARG A 487 -27.00 19.55 -6.92
CA ARG A 487 -27.94 20.65 -7.07
C ARG A 487 -28.09 21.37 -5.74
N GLN A 488 -28.35 22.68 -5.81
CA GLN A 488 -28.81 23.41 -4.64
C GLN A 488 -30.06 22.73 -4.07
N GLY A 489 -30.03 22.47 -2.76
CA GLY A 489 -31.09 21.76 -2.06
C GLY A 489 -30.84 20.26 -1.88
N ASP A 490 -29.86 19.64 -2.56
CA ASP A 490 -29.48 18.25 -2.30
C ASP A 490 -29.04 18.05 -0.84
N ILE A 491 -29.27 16.85 -0.31
CA ILE A 491 -28.86 16.46 1.05
C ILE A 491 -27.58 15.65 0.98
N LEU A 492 -26.48 16.23 1.48
CA LEU A 492 -25.23 15.51 1.70
C LEU A 492 -25.34 14.66 2.95
N ILE A 493 -24.79 13.45 2.88
CA ILE A 493 -24.60 12.56 4.03
C ILE A 493 -23.19 12.81 4.55
N ASP A 494 -23.06 13.35 5.76
CA ASP A 494 -21.79 13.68 6.42
C ASP A 494 -21.61 12.79 7.66
N GLY A 495 -21.16 11.57 7.44
CA GLY A 495 -21.04 10.55 8.48
C GLY A 495 -22.40 10.19 9.10
N GLN A 496 -22.58 10.53 10.38
CA GLN A 496 -23.84 10.33 11.12
C GLN A 496 -24.81 11.52 11.00
N SER A 497 -24.44 12.56 10.28
CA SER A 497 -25.24 13.78 10.11
C SER A 497 -25.59 14.00 8.64
N THR A 498 -26.50 14.93 8.38
CA THR A 498 -26.83 15.36 7.02
C THR A 498 -26.81 16.88 6.94
N SER A 499 -26.50 17.39 5.76
CA SER A 499 -26.48 18.83 5.51
C SER A 499 -26.99 19.15 4.11
N ARG A 500 -27.64 20.30 3.97
CA ARG A 500 -28.20 20.74 2.70
C ARG A 500 -27.17 21.54 1.91
N VAL A 501 -27.04 21.26 0.61
CA VAL A 501 -26.29 22.11 -0.32
C VAL A 501 -27.00 23.45 -0.46
N VAL A 502 -26.32 24.52 -0.09
CA VAL A 502 -26.85 25.89 -0.07
C VAL A 502 -26.55 26.61 -1.38
N SER A 503 -25.35 26.41 -1.93
CA SER A 503 -24.93 27.01 -3.19
C SER A 503 -23.89 26.15 -3.88
N ILE A 504 -23.81 26.29 -5.20
CA ILE A 504 -22.81 25.69 -6.08
C ILE A 504 -22.37 26.81 -7.01
N VAL A 505 -21.09 27.17 -6.97
CA VAL A 505 -20.51 28.23 -7.81
C VAL A 505 -19.37 27.66 -8.64
N THR A 506 -19.49 27.75 -9.96
CA THR A 506 -18.40 27.40 -10.87
C THR A 506 -17.38 28.55 -10.90
N LYS A 507 -16.11 28.23 -10.64
CA LYS A 507 -14.96 29.11 -10.77
C LYS A 507 -14.16 28.65 -11.97
N GLU A 508 -14.18 29.46 -13.03
CA GLU A 508 -13.39 29.19 -14.24
C GLU A 508 -11.90 29.12 -13.90
N ALA A 509 -11.21 28.11 -14.43
CA ALA A 509 -9.77 28.01 -14.27
C ALA A 509 -9.08 29.12 -15.07
N ASP A 510 -8.11 29.81 -14.46
CA ASP A 510 -7.25 30.72 -15.21
C ASP A 510 -6.37 29.89 -16.14
N LYS A 511 -6.67 29.94 -17.45
CA LYS A 511 -5.94 29.19 -18.48
C LYS A 511 -4.45 29.54 -18.53
N ASN A 512 -4.05 30.71 -18.00
CA ASN A 512 -2.65 31.12 -17.93
C ASN A 512 -1.96 30.65 -16.64
N ASN A 513 -2.72 30.18 -15.65
CA ASN A 513 -2.21 29.75 -14.35
C ASN A 513 -3.10 28.62 -13.81
N LEU A 514 -2.89 27.41 -14.34
CA LEU A 514 -3.70 26.25 -13.98
C LEU A 514 -3.53 25.93 -12.48
N PRO A 515 -4.62 25.83 -11.72
CA PRO A 515 -4.53 25.45 -10.31
C PRO A 515 -3.94 24.05 -10.16
N VAL A 516 -3.04 23.87 -9.21
CA VAL A 516 -2.60 22.54 -8.79
C VAL A 516 -3.65 21.97 -7.85
N VAL A 517 -4.26 20.86 -8.26
CA VAL A 517 -5.29 20.18 -7.50
C VAL A 517 -4.81 18.79 -7.08
N TRP A 518 -5.43 18.25 -6.03
CA TRP A 518 -4.92 17.12 -5.27
C TRP A 518 -6.00 16.08 -5.03
N ASN A 519 -5.67 14.79 -4.94
CA ASN A 519 -6.58 13.75 -4.49
C ASN A 519 -5.81 12.68 -3.70
N LEU A 520 -6.52 11.83 -2.99
CA LEU A 520 -5.98 10.78 -2.14
C LEU A 520 -6.57 9.43 -2.53
N VAL A 521 -5.91 8.34 -2.12
CA VAL A 521 -6.51 7.01 -2.01
C VAL A 521 -6.31 6.56 -0.56
N LEU A 522 -7.37 6.13 0.09
CA LEU A 522 -7.33 5.56 1.44
C LEU A 522 -7.17 4.04 1.39
N GLU A 523 -6.62 3.45 2.44
CA GLU A 523 -6.68 2.01 2.64
C GLU A 523 -8.11 1.57 2.99
N GLY A 524 -8.53 0.44 2.41
CA GLY A 524 -9.89 -0.06 2.57
C GLY A 524 -10.26 -1.07 1.50
N GLU A 525 -11.23 -1.93 1.81
CA GLU A 525 -11.83 -2.84 0.84
C GLU A 525 -13.28 -2.47 0.56
N SER A 526 -13.95 -1.82 1.51
CA SER A 526 -15.34 -1.38 1.40
C SER A 526 -15.41 0.03 0.86
N ASN A 527 -16.45 0.35 0.09
CA ASN A 527 -16.73 1.72 -0.33
C ASN A 527 -16.83 2.71 0.85
N ASP A 528 -17.25 2.24 2.02
CA ASP A 528 -17.34 3.08 3.22
C ASP A 528 -15.97 3.51 3.75
N ASP A 529 -14.89 2.81 3.40
CA ASP A 529 -13.51 3.08 3.84
C ASP A 529 -12.87 4.28 3.10
N HIS A 530 -13.51 4.75 2.04
CA HIS A 530 -12.94 5.67 1.05
C HIS A 530 -13.54 7.09 1.12
N TYR A 531 -13.95 7.52 2.31
CA TYR A 531 -14.44 8.87 2.56
C TYR A 531 -13.47 9.68 3.39
N VAL A 532 -13.28 10.95 3.02
CA VAL A 532 -12.49 11.93 3.76
C VAL A 532 -13.37 13.08 4.25
N ASN A 533 -12.99 13.69 5.36
CA ASN A 533 -13.57 14.95 5.79
C ASN A 533 -12.73 16.13 5.26
N ALA A 534 -13.26 16.86 4.28
CA ALA A 534 -12.64 17.98 3.59
C ALA A 534 -13.37 19.29 3.90
N ASN A 535 -12.71 20.22 4.60
CA ASN A 535 -13.29 21.47 5.11
C ASN A 535 -14.58 21.25 5.92
N GLY A 536 -14.66 20.12 6.62
CA GLY A 536 -15.84 19.74 7.38
C GLY A 536 -16.92 19.01 6.57
N ILE A 537 -16.78 18.84 5.25
CA ILE A 537 -17.75 18.15 4.37
C ILE A 537 -17.21 16.75 4.03
N MET A 538 -18.06 15.72 4.10
CA MET A 538 -17.66 14.37 3.71
C MET A 538 -17.68 14.23 2.18
N THR A 539 -16.55 13.85 1.61
CA THR A 539 -16.42 13.56 0.17
C THR A 539 -15.66 12.26 -0.05
N GLY A 540 -15.79 11.67 -1.23
CA GLY A 540 -15.06 10.45 -1.57
C GLY A 540 -13.66 10.71 -2.09
N ASP A 541 -12.77 9.73 -1.93
CA ASP A 541 -11.42 9.74 -2.47
C ASP A 541 -11.38 9.31 -3.96
N LEU A 542 -10.19 9.09 -4.53
CA LEU A 542 -10.03 8.64 -5.91
C LEU A 542 -10.62 7.23 -6.16
N TYR A 543 -10.66 6.34 -5.18
CA TYR A 543 -11.26 5.01 -5.33
C TYR A 543 -12.77 5.13 -5.64
N LEU A 544 -13.50 5.90 -4.83
CA LEU A 544 -14.94 6.12 -5.05
C LEU A 544 -15.22 6.83 -6.36
N GLN A 545 -14.31 7.72 -6.76
CA GLN A 545 -14.41 8.40 -8.03
C GLN A 545 -14.26 7.44 -9.22
N ARG A 546 -13.32 6.49 -9.17
CA ARG A 546 -13.15 5.44 -10.19
C ARG A 546 -14.38 4.53 -10.27
N LEU A 547 -15.07 4.31 -9.15
CA LEU A 547 -16.28 3.49 -9.11
C LEU A 547 -17.45 4.14 -9.87
N ILE A 548 -17.60 5.46 -9.79
CA ILE A 548 -18.71 6.20 -10.41
C ILE A 548 -18.33 6.88 -11.74
N ALA A 549 -17.06 6.80 -12.13
CA ALA A 549 -16.57 7.24 -13.41
C ALA A 549 -17.46 6.66 -14.53
N PRO A 550 -18.01 7.48 -15.45
CA PRO A 550 -18.74 6.96 -16.58
C PRO A 550 -17.80 6.06 -17.38
N THR A 551 -18.11 4.76 -17.45
CA THR A 551 -17.39 3.84 -18.34
C THR A 551 -17.47 4.40 -19.74
N LYS A 552 -16.32 4.82 -20.32
CA LYS A 552 -16.23 5.14 -21.74
C LYS A 552 -16.81 3.96 -22.52
N LYS A 553 -17.95 4.19 -23.18
CA LYS A 553 -18.57 3.21 -24.08
C LYS A 553 -17.85 3.20 -25.41
#